data_AF-A0A1B3SK99-F1
#
_entry.id   AF-A0A1B3SK99-F1
#
_cell.length_a   1.000
_cell.length_b   1.000
_cell.length_c   1.000
_cell.angle_alpha   90.00
_cell.angle_beta   90.00
_cell.angle_gamma   90.00
#
_symmetry.space_group_name_H-M   'P 1'
#
loop_
_entity.id
_entity.type
_entity.pdbx_description
1 polymer ?
#
loop_
_entity_poly.entity_id
_entity_poly.type
_entity_poly.pdbx_seq_one_letter_code
_entity_poly.pdbx_strand_id
1 'polypeptide(L)'
;MKKLLILLSSINILPTLSILPISCKEQKEYYMQGKSDIDVVELLTPDFIIEKKLKDDYKDTLSRVNNGVSYSHEGTYIDDSIGQKIKLLFKDSNTYPVSSINSDTKETEEWFFTLRGDKDSVSFELFFVEAVTNKGDKSVECKTLFSKTINISY
;
A
#
# COMPACT_ATOMS: atom_id res chain seq x y z
N MET A 1 -9.34 -78.00 -17.92
CA MET A 1 -9.25 -77.17 -16.70
C MET A 1 -8.53 -75.87 -17.04
N LYS A 2 -9.07 -74.73 -16.57
CA LYS A 2 -8.41 -73.44 -16.24
C LYS A 2 -7.58 -72.77 -17.36
N LYS A 3 -8.07 -71.66 -17.96
CA LYS A 3 -7.76 -70.23 -17.64
C LYS A 3 -6.29 -69.87 -18.02
N LEU A 4 -5.93 -68.75 -18.66
CA LEU A 4 -6.33 -67.37 -18.40
C LEU A 4 -5.66 -66.37 -19.39
N LEU A 5 -6.44 -65.35 -19.76
CA LEU A 5 -6.16 -63.94 -20.11
C LEU A 5 -5.09 -63.47 -21.13
N ILE A 6 -5.64 -62.78 -22.14
CA ILE A 6 -5.11 -61.62 -22.87
C ILE A 6 -4.92 -60.43 -21.91
N LEU A 7 -3.88 -59.61 -22.11
CA LEU A 7 -3.88 -58.18 -21.76
C LEU A 7 -2.90 -57.41 -22.67
N LEU A 8 -3.46 -56.79 -23.71
CA LEU A 8 -2.89 -55.60 -24.34
C LEU A 8 -2.98 -54.45 -23.34
N SER A 9 -1.88 -53.76 -23.08
CA SER A 9 -1.94 -52.45 -22.41
C SER A 9 -1.20 -51.41 -23.26
N SER A 10 -2.02 -50.57 -23.88
CA SER A 10 -1.70 -49.31 -24.51
C SER A 10 -1.02 -48.35 -23.52
N ILE A 11 0.19 -47.91 -23.86
CA ILE A 11 0.89 -46.84 -23.15
C ILE A 11 0.24 -45.52 -23.57
N ASN A 12 -0.64 -44.98 -22.73
CA ASN A 12 -1.03 -43.58 -22.78
C ASN A 12 0.14 -42.75 -22.22
N ILE A 13 0.80 -42.00 -23.09
CA ILE A 13 1.77 -40.98 -22.70
C ILE A 13 0.96 -39.81 -22.16
N LEU A 14 0.99 -39.63 -20.83
CA LEU A 14 0.45 -38.45 -20.17
C LEU A 14 1.41 -37.28 -20.42
N PRO A 15 0.98 -36.13 -20.98
CA PRO A 15 1.83 -34.95 -20.97
C PRO A 15 1.89 -34.46 -19.52
N THR A 16 3.05 -34.61 -18.90
CA THR A 16 3.38 -33.93 -17.65
C THR A 16 3.21 -32.44 -17.89
N LEU A 17 2.26 -31.80 -17.21
CA LEU A 17 2.27 -30.36 -17.05
C LEU A 17 3.61 -30.00 -16.41
N SER A 18 4.50 -29.41 -17.20
CA SER A 18 5.61 -28.64 -16.68
C SER A 18 4.99 -27.46 -15.94
N ILE A 19 4.84 -27.61 -14.63
CA ILE A 19 4.71 -26.46 -13.74
C ILE A 19 5.99 -25.69 -13.95
N LEU A 20 5.92 -24.63 -14.75
CA LEU A 20 6.99 -23.64 -14.78
C LEU A 20 7.18 -23.22 -13.33
N PRO A 21 8.41 -23.25 -12.79
CA PRO A 21 8.65 -22.62 -11.51
C PRO A 21 8.23 -21.16 -11.71
N ILE A 22 7.14 -20.77 -11.05
CA ILE A 22 6.84 -19.35 -10.86
C ILE A 22 8.10 -18.85 -10.19
N SER A 23 8.87 -18.10 -10.97
CA SER A 23 9.96 -17.30 -10.45
C SER A 23 9.32 -16.42 -9.39
N CYS A 24 9.38 -16.86 -8.12
CA CYS A 24 9.23 -15.99 -6.97
C CYS A 24 10.35 -14.97 -7.10
N LYS A 25 10.12 -13.95 -7.93
CA LYS A 25 10.58 -12.61 -7.58
C LYS A 25 10.08 -12.46 -6.16
N GLU A 26 10.98 -12.29 -5.20
CA GLU A 26 10.61 -11.84 -3.86
C GLU A 26 9.78 -10.56 -4.09
N GLN A 27 8.46 -10.73 -4.16
CA GLN A 27 7.55 -9.61 -4.01
C GLN A 27 7.92 -9.11 -2.64
N LYS A 28 8.40 -7.86 -2.55
CA LYS A 28 8.36 -7.14 -1.29
C LYS A 28 6.93 -7.26 -0.82
N GLU A 29 6.69 -8.16 0.13
CA GLU A 29 5.38 -8.30 0.74
C GLU A 29 5.22 -7.07 1.62
N TYR A 30 4.73 -5.98 1.02
CA TYR A 30 4.43 -4.73 1.71
C TYR A 30 3.44 -4.99 2.86
N TYR A 31 2.50 -5.90 2.65
CA TYR A 31 1.44 -6.24 3.57
C TYR A 31 1.87 -7.20 4.69
N MET A 32 1.23 -7.05 5.84
CA MET A 32 1.14 -8.09 6.86
C MET A 32 0.49 -9.35 6.28
N GLN A 33 0.79 -10.51 6.86
CA GLN A 33 0.26 -11.79 6.38
C GLN A 33 -1.28 -11.76 6.30
N GLY A 34 -1.83 -12.15 5.15
CA GLY A 34 -3.28 -12.19 4.91
C GLY A 34 -3.92 -10.83 4.62
N LYS A 35 -3.12 -9.76 4.49
CA LYS A 35 -3.58 -8.43 4.07
C LYS A 35 -3.29 -8.16 2.59
N SER A 36 -4.10 -7.30 1.98
CA SER A 36 -4.03 -7.01 0.56
C SER A 36 -4.60 -5.62 0.21
N ASP A 37 -4.58 -5.27 -1.08
CA ASP A 37 -5.16 -4.05 -1.60
C ASP A 37 -6.64 -3.88 -1.20
N ILE A 38 -7.41 -4.96 -1.10
CA ILE A 38 -8.84 -4.90 -0.74
C ILE A 38 -9.07 -4.34 0.66
N ASP A 39 -8.19 -4.67 1.63
CA ASP A 39 -8.28 -4.15 3.00
C ASP A 39 -8.07 -2.63 3.02
N VAL A 40 -7.18 -2.12 2.16
CA VAL A 40 -6.95 -0.67 2.00
C VAL A 40 -8.16 -0.01 1.35
N VAL A 41 -8.71 -0.63 0.31
CA VAL A 41 -9.88 -0.13 -0.43
C VAL A 41 -11.11 -0.05 0.48
N GLU A 42 -11.36 -1.04 1.33
CA GLU A 42 -12.47 -1.02 2.29
C GLU A 42 -12.38 0.17 3.24
N LEU A 43 -11.18 0.48 3.75
CA LEU A 43 -10.95 1.62 4.63
C LEU A 43 -11.15 2.98 3.93
N LEU A 44 -10.84 3.06 2.63
CA LEU A 44 -10.94 4.30 1.85
C LEU A 44 -12.27 4.46 1.12
N THR A 45 -13.11 3.43 1.08
CA THR A 45 -14.40 3.46 0.38
C THR A 45 -15.33 4.60 0.82
N PRO A 46 -15.53 4.85 2.12
CA PRO A 46 -16.44 5.92 2.55
C PRO A 46 -16.06 7.31 1.99
N ASP A 47 -14.75 7.57 1.87
CA ASP A 47 -14.23 8.92 1.66
C ASP A 47 -13.56 9.15 0.31
N PHE A 48 -13.19 8.09 -0.43
CA PHE A 48 -12.38 8.23 -1.64
C PHE A 48 -12.84 7.38 -2.82
N ILE A 49 -13.66 6.35 -2.61
CA ILE A 49 -14.00 5.37 -3.65
C ILE A 49 -15.51 5.22 -3.77
N ILE A 50 -16.02 5.30 -4.99
CA ILE A 50 -17.42 5.03 -5.33
C ILE A 50 -17.46 4.09 -6.54
N GLU A 51 -18.35 3.09 -6.53
CA GLU A 51 -18.53 2.16 -7.65
C GLU A 51 -17.20 1.53 -8.16
N LYS A 52 -16.33 1.11 -7.24
CA LYS A 52 -15.00 0.54 -7.51
C LYS A 52 -14.04 1.48 -8.27
N LYS A 53 -14.21 2.79 -8.15
CA LYS A 53 -13.34 3.80 -8.76
C LYS A 53 -13.08 4.97 -7.81
N LEU A 54 -12.01 5.73 -8.04
CA LEU A 54 -11.79 6.99 -7.34
C LEU A 54 -12.93 7.97 -7.67
N LYS A 55 -13.55 8.56 -6.64
CA LYS A 55 -14.70 9.46 -6.82
C LYS A 55 -14.31 10.84 -7.36
N ASP A 56 -13.07 11.28 -7.08
CA ASP A 56 -12.52 12.59 -7.42
C ASP A 56 -11.06 12.45 -7.91
N ASP A 57 -10.52 13.55 -8.45
CA ASP A 57 -9.09 13.69 -8.71
C ASP A 57 -8.34 13.93 -7.39
N TYR A 58 -7.42 13.02 -7.05
CA TYR A 58 -6.54 13.16 -5.90
C TYR A 58 -5.14 13.48 -6.39
N LYS A 59 -4.83 14.77 -6.39
CA LYS A 59 -3.55 15.32 -6.86
C LYS A 59 -2.76 15.83 -5.67
N ASP A 60 -1.61 16.44 -5.95
CA ASP A 60 -0.72 16.96 -4.92
C ASP A 60 -1.45 17.93 -4.00
N THR A 61 -1.34 17.70 -2.68
CA THR A 61 -1.97 18.55 -1.69
C THR A 61 -1.26 19.91 -1.68
N LEU A 62 -2.02 20.98 -1.87
CA LEU A 62 -1.52 22.33 -1.63
C LEU A 62 -1.43 22.55 -0.12
N SER A 63 -0.21 22.50 0.41
CA SER A 63 0.17 22.98 1.75
C SER A 63 -0.61 22.39 2.96
N ARG A 64 -0.05 21.40 3.66
CA ARG A 64 -0.38 21.10 5.07
C ARG A 64 0.33 22.07 6.00
N VAL A 65 -0.13 22.17 7.24
CA VAL A 65 0.55 22.92 8.32
C VAL A 65 0.88 21.95 9.44
N ASN A 66 2.16 21.83 9.79
CA ASN A 66 2.61 21.13 11.00
C ASN A 66 3.35 22.14 11.88
N ASN A 67 2.92 22.27 13.15
CA ASN A 67 3.51 23.18 14.14
C ASN A 67 3.69 24.62 13.62
N GLY A 68 2.76 25.10 12.78
CA GLY A 68 2.79 26.45 12.22
C GLY A 68 3.70 26.63 11.00
N VAL A 69 4.28 25.55 10.45
CA VAL A 69 5.06 25.57 9.21
C VAL A 69 4.28 24.87 8.09
N SER A 70 4.12 25.58 6.97
CA SER A 70 3.45 25.07 5.78
C SER A 70 4.37 24.20 4.92
N TYR A 71 3.87 23.08 4.41
CA TYR A 71 4.63 22.16 3.55
C TYR A 71 3.74 21.39 2.59
N SER A 72 4.30 20.93 1.47
CA SER A 72 3.54 20.20 0.43
C SER A 72 4.15 18.81 0.22
N HIS A 73 3.31 17.85 -0.14
CA HIS A 73 3.74 16.51 -0.52
C HIS A 73 2.85 15.97 -1.64
N GLU A 74 3.35 14.95 -2.35
CA GLU A 74 2.59 14.33 -3.43
C GLU A 74 1.32 13.64 -2.93
N GLY A 75 0.26 13.72 -3.74
CA GLY A 75 -1.06 13.18 -3.41
C GLY A 75 -1.84 13.97 -2.35
N THR A 76 -3.08 13.53 -2.10
CA THR A 76 -4.04 14.07 -1.14
C THR A 76 -3.92 13.38 0.22
N TYR A 77 -3.97 14.14 1.30
CA TYR A 77 -3.90 13.62 2.67
C TYR A 77 -5.03 12.65 3.02
N ILE A 78 -4.68 11.55 3.68
CA ILE A 78 -5.64 10.63 4.31
C ILE A 78 -5.75 10.99 5.78
N ASP A 79 -6.98 11.17 6.26
CA ASP A 79 -7.26 11.45 7.68
C ASP A 79 -6.50 10.50 8.62
N ASP A 80 -5.97 11.01 9.72
CA ASP A 80 -5.13 10.25 10.65
C ASP A 80 -5.81 9.00 11.21
N SER A 81 -7.13 9.06 11.44
CA SER A 81 -7.87 7.92 12.00
C SER A 81 -7.96 6.76 11.00
N ILE A 82 -8.02 7.07 9.70
CA ILE A 82 -8.00 6.10 8.62
C ILE A 82 -6.56 5.67 8.34
N GLY A 83 -5.63 6.63 8.28
CA GLY A 83 -4.20 6.39 8.08
C GLY A 83 -3.61 5.44 9.12
N GLN A 84 -4.02 5.56 10.39
CA GLN A 84 -3.62 4.61 11.44
C GLN A 84 -4.12 3.19 11.19
N LYS A 85 -5.33 3.01 10.66
CA LYS A 85 -5.84 1.68 10.30
C LYS A 85 -5.09 1.10 9.11
N ILE A 86 -4.82 1.92 8.09
CA ILE A 86 -4.02 1.55 6.92
C ILE A 86 -2.61 1.14 7.34
N LYS A 87 -2.02 1.86 8.29
CA LYS A 87 -0.68 1.57 8.84
C LYS A 87 -0.51 0.15 9.36
N LEU A 88 -1.56 -0.40 9.97
CA LEU A 88 -1.58 -1.77 10.52
C LEU A 88 -1.61 -2.85 9.43
N LEU A 89 -1.92 -2.48 8.19
CA LEU A 89 -1.97 -3.40 7.06
C LEU A 89 -0.56 -3.69 6.50
N PHE A 90 0.40 -2.79 6.71
CA PHE A 90 1.74 -2.90 6.13
C PHE A 90 2.80 -3.21 7.18
N LYS A 91 3.77 -4.09 6.83
CA LYS A 91 4.87 -4.49 7.72
C LYS A 91 5.73 -3.29 8.11
N ASP A 92 6.11 -2.48 7.13
CA ASP A 92 7.11 -1.42 7.31
C ASP A 92 6.52 -0.19 7.99
N SER A 93 5.23 0.13 7.81
CA SER A 93 4.66 1.31 8.47
C SER A 93 4.27 1.05 9.92
N ASN A 94 3.93 -0.18 10.30
CA ASN A 94 3.42 -0.50 11.64
C ASN A 94 4.43 -0.19 12.77
N THR A 95 5.73 -0.10 12.46
CA THR A 95 6.78 0.18 13.46
C THR A 95 6.93 1.66 13.80
N TYR A 96 6.40 2.56 12.98
CA TYR A 96 6.53 3.99 13.19
C TYR A 96 5.45 4.48 14.18
N PRO A 97 5.73 5.45 15.07
CA PRO A 97 4.68 6.11 15.83
C PRO A 97 3.88 7.08 14.91
N VAL A 98 2.79 7.67 15.42
CA VAL A 98 2.08 8.72 14.67
C VAL A 98 2.94 9.98 14.60
N SER A 99 3.58 10.32 15.71
CA SER A 99 4.54 11.42 15.79
C SER A 99 5.60 11.15 16.86
N SER A 100 6.73 11.86 16.73
CA SER A 100 7.81 11.90 17.71
C SER A 100 8.23 13.35 17.92
N ILE A 101 8.73 13.67 19.12
CA ILE A 101 9.27 15.00 19.43
C ILE A 101 10.69 14.81 19.95
N ASN A 102 11.65 15.40 19.26
CA ASN A 102 13.01 15.53 19.75
C ASN A 102 13.20 16.94 20.34
N SER A 103 13.32 17.00 21.67
CA SER A 103 13.44 18.28 22.37
C SER A 103 14.82 18.94 22.19
N ASP A 104 15.86 18.13 22.00
CA ASP A 104 17.24 18.61 21.88
C ASP A 104 17.47 19.29 20.52
N THR A 105 16.92 18.70 19.45
CA THR A 105 16.99 19.24 18.08
C THR A 105 15.81 20.16 17.74
N LYS A 106 14.81 20.26 18.64
CA LYS A 106 13.53 20.96 18.42
C LYS A 106 12.80 20.48 17.17
N GLU A 107 12.93 19.20 16.86
CA GLU A 107 12.28 18.56 15.71
C GLU A 107 10.97 17.90 16.13
N THR A 108 10.02 17.87 15.22
CA THR A 108 8.80 17.08 15.34
C THR A 108 8.63 16.26 14.08
N GLU A 109 8.56 14.94 14.25
CA GLU A 109 8.39 14.00 13.16
C GLU A 109 6.94 13.52 13.14
N GLU A 110 6.35 13.40 11.95
CA GLU A 110 5.01 12.84 11.73
C GLU A 110 5.07 11.81 10.61
N TRP A 111 4.29 10.73 10.76
CA TRP A 111 4.15 9.71 9.73
C TRP A 111 2.70 9.50 9.33
N PHE A 112 2.40 9.72 8.05
CA PHE A 112 1.04 9.70 7.54
C PHE A 112 0.97 9.12 6.13
N PHE A 113 -0.25 8.93 5.63
CA PHE A 113 -0.50 8.49 4.27
C PHE A 113 -1.05 9.60 3.39
N THR A 114 -0.62 9.61 2.13
CA THR A 114 -1.27 10.37 1.06
C THR A 114 -1.65 9.43 -0.07
N LEU A 115 -2.60 9.83 -0.91
CA LEU A 115 -2.99 9.08 -2.09
C LEU A 115 -3.04 9.96 -3.34
N ARG A 116 -2.59 9.42 -4.48
CA ARG A 116 -2.65 10.08 -5.78
C ARG A 116 -3.36 9.20 -6.80
N GLY A 117 -4.26 9.80 -7.57
CA GLY A 117 -4.90 9.13 -8.69
C GLY A 117 -5.97 10.00 -9.33
N ASP A 118 -6.30 9.69 -10.57
CA ASP A 118 -7.32 10.40 -11.33
C ASP A 118 -8.71 9.87 -11.02
N LYS A 119 -9.71 10.76 -11.12
CA LYS A 119 -11.11 10.39 -11.04
C LYS A 119 -11.43 9.25 -12.00
N ASP A 120 -12.33 8.36 -11.59
CA ASP A 120 -12.77 7.18 -12.33
C ASP A 120 -11.69 6.10 -12.55
N SER A 121 -10.47 6.31 -12.05
CA SER A 121 -9.42 5.29 -12.08
C SER A 121 -9.77 4.10 -11.19
N VAL A 122 -9.38 2.90 -11.64
CA VAL A 122 -9.53 1.63 -10.91
C VAL A 122 -8.30 1.28 -10.07
N SER A 123 -7.32 2.18 -9.99
CA SER A 123 -6.14 2.07 -9.14
C SER A 123 -5.63 3.44 -8.73
N PHE A 124 -4.90 3.52 -7.62
CA PHE A 124 -4.25 4.74 -7.15
C PHE A 124 -2.89 4.43 -6.54
N GLU A 125 -2.05 5.45 -6.40
CA GLU A 125 -0.79 5.34 -5.65
C GLU A 125 -1.01 5.77 -4.21
N LEU A 126 -0.56 4.94 -3.28
CA LEU A 126 -0.54 5.23 -1.85
C LEU A 126 0.91 5.50 -1.44
N PHE A 127 1.14 6.59 -0.71
CA PHE A 127 2.44 6.99 -0.20
C PHE A 127 2.42 6.96 1.32
N PHE A 128 3.43 6.36 1.93
CA PHE A 128 3.70 6.51 3.35
C PHE A 128 4.84 7.49 3.53
N VAL A 129 4.59 8.55 4.29
CA VAL A 129 5.40 9.77 4.28
C VAL A 129 5.87 10.07 5.69
N GLU A 130 7.13 10.45 5.81
CA GLU A 130 7.73 11.06 6.99
C GLU A 130 7.86 12.57 6.75
N ALA A 131 7.36 13.38 7.69
CA ALA A 131 7.56 14.82 7.70
C ALA A 131 8.30 15.24 8.97
N VAL A 132 9.48 15.83 8.81
CA VAL A 132 10.32 16.34 9.89
C VAL A 132 10.21 17.85 9.91
N THR A 133 9.56 18.40 10.93
CA THR A 133 9.47 19.85 11.14
C THR A 133 10.62 20.31 12.03
N ASN A 134 11.49 21.16 11.49
CA ASN A 134 12.53 21.82 12.27
C ASN A 134 12.03 23.19 12.74
N LYS A 135 11.82 23.33 14.07
CA LYS A 135 11.30 24.59 14.64
C LYS A 135 12.34 25.72 14.67
N GLY A 136 13.63 25.41 14.59
CA GLY A 136 14.71 26.40 14.54
C GLY A 136 14.64 27.22 13.25
N ASP A 137 14.65 26.51 12.12
CA ASP A 137 14.72 27.15 10.79
C ASP A 137 13.35 27.25 10.10
N LYS A 138 12.27 26.83 10.79
CA LYS A 138 10.89 26.86 10.29
C LYS A 138 10.75 26.18 8.93
N SER A 139 11.38 25.02 8.80
CA SER A 139 11.32 24.17 7.61
C SER A 139 10.61 22.86 7.93
N VAL A 140 10.08 22.23 6.87
CA VAL A 140 9.63 20.85 6.93
C VAL A 140 10.32 20.10 5.81
N GLU A 141 10.93 18.97 6.14
CA GLU A 141 11.46 18.02 5.18
C GLU A 141 10.49 16.85 5.06
N CYS A 142 10.08 16.51 3.84
CA CYS A 142 9.20 15.38 3.58
C CYS A 142 9.93 14.29 2.81
N LYS A 143 9.72 13.06 3.23
CA LYS A 143 10.32 11.88 2.62
C LYS A 143 9.29 10.77 2.46
N THR A 144 9.13 10.28 1.24
CA THR A 144 8.37 9.06 0.96
C THR A 144 9.17 7.86 1.46
N LEU A 145 8.66 7.16 2.49
CA LEU A 145 9.25 5.95 3.03
C LEU A 145 8.95 4.74 2.14
N PHE A 146 7.73 4.65 1.63
CA PHE A 146 7.39 3.77 0.52
C PHE A 146 6.21 4.31 -0.28
N SER A 147 6.10 3.84 -1.51
CA SER A 147 4.91 3.99 -2.34
C SER A 147 4.44 2.64 -2.85
N LYS A 148 3.14 2.52 -3.07
CA LYS A 148 2.53 1.32 -3.62
C LYS A 148 1.28 1.66 -4.43
N THR A 149 1.18 1.06 -5.61
CA THR A 149 -0.08 1.03 -6.37
C THR A 149 -1.07 0.09 -5.69
N ILE A 150 -2.28 0.61 -5.46
CA ILE A 150 -3.43 -0.09 -4.89
C ILE A 150 -4.48 -0.26 -5.98
N ASN A 151 -4.92 -1.48 -6.22
CA ASN A 151 -5.97 -1.80 -7.18
C ASN A 151 -7.34 -1.80 -6.47
N ILE A 152 -8.28 -1.00 -6.98
CA ILE A 152 -9.64 -0.90 -6.46
C ILE A 152 -10.52 -2.04 -6.99
N SER A 153 -10.29 -2.42 -8.25
CA SER A 153 -11.08 -3.46 -8.91
C SER A 153 -10.41 -4.82 -8.79
N TYR A 154 -11.04 -5.70 -8.01
CA TYR A 154 -10.96 -7.16 -8.13
C TYR A 154 -12.33 -7.72 -8.50
#